data_AF-R0DY98-F1
#
_entry.id   AF-R0DY98-F1
#
_cell.length_a   1.000
_cell.length_b   1.000
_cell.length_c   1.000
_cell.angle_alpha   90.00
_cell.angle_beta   90.00
_cell.angle_gamma   90.00
#
_symmetry.space_group_name_H-M   'P 1'
#
loop_
_entity.id
_entity.type
_entity.pdbx_description
1 polymer ?
#
loop_
_entity_poly.entity_id
_entity_poly.type
_entity_poly.pdbx_seq_one_letter_code
_entity_poly.pdbx_strand_id
1 'polypeptide(L)'
;MQIHITRGPSRPKPAVGDRKMIRGVEHVRDWERVKSGAHKGAYVVRGSRSCFEWVPVNEAPEHLQKMVGRWIGKQRPAQQPPELAPDDLRKLEHMLGATPGHYPKTKWGWRNYYATSGGPATEAMKRMEAQGLVRLGHTGDGGMAYYHATEAGCRAAGLTGKQIKRALGDD
;
A
#
# COMPACT_ATOMS: atom_id res chain seq x y z
N MET A 1 -23.69 -21.03 -34.56
CA MET A 1 -23.11 -21.24 -33.22
C MET A 1 -22.07 -20.14 -32.98
N GLN A 2 -22.35 -19.16 -32.13
CA GLN A 2 -21.51 -17.97 -31.98
C GLN A 2 -20.69 -18.11 -30.69
N ILE A 3 -19.38 -18.35 -30.83
CA ILE A 3 -18.48 -18.53 -29.70
C ILE A 3 -17.98 -17.15 -29.27
N HIS A 4 -18.45 -16.66 -28.12
CA HIS A 4 -17.94 -15.45 -27.50
C HIS A 4 -16.59 -15.75 -26.82
N ILE A 5 -15.48 -15.41 -27.46
CA ILE A 5 -14.15 -15.47 -26.86
C ILE A 5 -13.84 -14.13 -26.20
N THR A 6 -13.90 -14.06 -24.88
CA THR A 6 -13.53 -12.86 -24.12
C THR A 6 -12.00 -12.77 -24.00
N ARG A 7 -11.35 -11.89 -24.77
CA ARG A 7 -9.88 -11.67 -24.76
C ARG A 7 -9.40 -10.68 -23.69
N GLY A 8 -10.08 -10.62 -22.54
CA GLY A 8 -9.64 -9.79 -21.41
C GLY A 8 -8.89 -10.63 -20.38
N PRO A 9 -7.93 -10.06 -19.62
CA PRO A 9 -7.39 -10.75 -18.46
C PRO A 9 -8.54 -11.13 -17.53
N SER A 10 -8.56 -12.39 -17.10
CA SER A 10 -9.58 -12.89 -16.17
C SER A 10 -9.58 -11.98 -14.94
N ARG A 11 -10.70 -11.30 -14.69
CA ARG A 11 -10.84 -10.50 -13.48
C ARG A 11 -10.73 -11.46 -12.29
N PRO A 12 -9.83 -11.20 -11.32
CA PRO A 12 -9.66 -12.10 -10.21
C PRO A 12 -11.00 -12.27 -9.46
N LYS A 13 -11.24 -13.48 -8.95
CA LYS A 13 -12.48 -13.80 -8.25
C LYS A 13 -12.69 -12.84 -7.07
N PRO A 14 -13.94 -12.42 -6.81
CA PRO A 14 -14.29 -11.69 -5.60
C PRO A 14 -13.89 -12.49 -4.36
N ALA A 15 -13.31 -11.82 -3.37
CA ALA A 15 -12.96 -12.40 -2.08
C ALA A 15 -13.44 -11.52 -0.93
N VAL A 16 -13.80 -12.15 0.18
CA VAL A 16 -14.03 -11.43 1.45
C VAL A 16 -12.79 -10.63 1.79
N GLY A 17 -12.99 -9.41 2.29
CA GLY A 17 -11.91 -8.51 2.64
C GLY A 17 -11.44 -7.62 1.49
N ASP A 18 -11.79 -7.89 0.21
CA ASP A 18 -11.51 -6.94 -0.88
C ASP A 18 -11.93 -5.52 -0.48
N ARG A 19 -11.12 -4.51 -0.77
CA ARG A 19 -11.35 -3.11 -0.37
C ARG A 19 -11.55 -2.21 -1.57
N LYS A 20 -12.42 -1.21 -1.48
CA LYS A 20 -12.55 -0.14 -2.50
C LYS A 20 -13.14 1.14 -1.94
N MET A 21 -12.96 2.23 -2.66
CA MET A 21 -13.65 3.49 -2.40
C MET A 21 -15.00 3.56 -3.13
N ILE A 22 -16.06 3.94 -2.43
CA ILE A 22 -17.37 4.30 -3.01
C ILE A 22 -17.76 5.66 -2.43
N ARG A 23 -17.96 6.65 -3.29
CA ARG A 23 -18.40 8.01 -2.88
C ARG A 23 -17.56 8.61 -1.74
N GLY A 24 -16.24 8.39 -1.76
CA GLY A 24 -15.32 8.93 -0.74
C GLY A 24 -15.28 8.16 0.58
N VAL A 25 -16.00 7.05 0.70
CA VAL A 25 -15.97 6.18 1.90
C VAL A 25 -15.32 4.84 1.55
N GLU A 26 -14.42 4.37 2.42
CA GLU A 26 -13.81 3.05 2.29
C GLU A 26 -14.84 1.96 2.58
N HIS A 27 -14.95 1.01 1.67
CA HIS A 27 -15.80 -0.16 1.81
C HIS A 27 -14.96 -1.43 1.76
N VAL A 28 -15.34 -2.39 2.59
CA VAL A 28 -14.81 -3.76 2.58
C VAL A 28 -15.89 -4.71 2.06
N ARG A 29 -15.46 -5.74 1.34
CA ARG A 29 -16.33 -6.78 0.83
C ARG A 29 -16.60 -7.80 1.94
N ASP A 30 -17.85 -7.87 2.40
CA ASP A 30 -18.34 -8.91 3.30
C ASP A 30 -19.23 -9.89 2.51
N TRP A 31 -19.51 -11.04 3.09
CA TRP A 31 -20.61 -11.88 2.68
C TRP A 31 -21.93 -11.14 2.88
N GLU A 32 -22.81 -11.21 1.88
CA GLU A 32 -24.13 -10.58 1.98
C GLU A 32 -24.92 -11.19 3.14
N ARG A 33 -25.34 -10.37 4.10
CA ARG A 33 -26.15 -10.82 5.24
C ARG A 33 -27.63 -10.80 4.90
N VAL A 34 -28.35 -11.80 5.38
CA VAL A 34 -29.82 -11.85 5.36
C VAL A 34 -30.36 -10.77 6.31
N LYS A 35 -30.91 -9.70 5.75
CA LYS A 35 -31.43 -8.54 6.51
C LYS A 35 -32.88 -8.75 7.00
N SER A 36 -33.62 -9.69 6.41
CA SER A 36 -35.02 -9.99 6.74
C SER A 36 -35.32 -11.48 6.74
N GLY A 37 -36.27 -11.92 7.58
CA GLY A 37 -36.74 -13.32 7.67
C GLY A 37 -36.17 -14.11 8.85
N ALA A 38 -36.49 -15.41 8.90
CA ALA A 38 -36.16 -16.32 10.00
C ALA A 38 -34.64 -16.52 10.22
N HIS A 39 -33.83 -16.19 9.22
CA HIS A 39 -32.38 -16.34 9.24
C HIS A 39 -31.66 -14.98 9.35
N LYS A 40 -32.26 -13.99 10.02
CA LYS A 40 -31.65 -12.67 10.22
C LYS A 40 -30.24 -12.82 10.83
N GLY A 41 -29.24 -12.29 10.14
CA GLY A 41 -27.83 -12.42 10.54
C GLY A 41 -27.07 -13.61 9.95
N ALA A 42 -27.75 -14.52 9.23
CA ALA A 42 -27.08 -15.54 8.40
C ALA A 42 -26.56 -14.93 7.09
N TYR A 43 -25.68 -15.64 6.40
CA TYR A 43 -25.09 -15.22 5.13
C TYR A 43 -25.80 -15.83 3.92
N VAL A 44 -25.95 -15.05 2.84
CA VAL A 44 -26.61 -15.46 1.60
C VAL A 44 -25.67 -16.29 0.74
N VAL A 45 -26.11 -17.49 0.39
CA VAL A 45 -25.47 -18.34 -0.63
C VAL A 45 -26.50 -18.62 -1.72
N ARG A 46 -26.28 -18.13 -2.95
CA ARG A 46 -27.18 -18.39 -4.09
C ARG A 46 -26.62 -19.49 -4.98
N GLY A 47 -27.03 -20.72 -4.72
CA GLY A 47 -26.55 -21.90 -5.46
C GLY A 47 -25.03 -22.07 -5.30
N SER A 48 -24.32 -22.33 -6.39
CA SER A 48 -22.86 -22.47 -6.39
C SER A 48 -22.08 -21.13 -6.36
N ARG A 49 -22.77 -19.99 -6.15
CA ARG A 49 -22.16 -18.66 -6.19
C ARG A 49 -22.27 -17.96 -4.84
N SER A 50 -21.11 -17.56 -4.33
CA SER A 50 -20.97 -16.69 -3.17
C SER A 50 -21.55 -15.31 -3.46
N CYS A 51 -22.41 -14.82 -2.57
CA CYS A 51 -22.96 -13.47 -2.63
C CYS A 51 -22.16 -12.54 -1.71
N PHE A 52 -21.79 -11.37 -2.22
CA PHE A 52 -20.97 -10.41 -1.51
C PHE A 52 -21.63 -9.04 -1.55
N GLU A 53 -21.56 -8.32 -0.44
CA GLU A 53 -21.95 -6.91 -0.37
C GLU A 53 -20.74 -6.03 -0.01
N TRP A 54 -20.84 -4.76 -0.38
CA TRP A 54 -19.85 -3.75 0.02
C TRP A 54 -20.39 -3.02 1.23
N VAL A 55 -19.71 -3.15 2.35
CA VAL A 55 -20.07 -2.51 3.62
C VAL A 55 -19.05 -1.42 3.92
N PRO A 56 -19.48 -0.21 4.34
CA PRO A 56 -18.56 0.79 4.87
C PRO A 56 -17.67 0.19 5.96
N VAL A 57 -16.36 0.46 5.95
CA VAL A 57 -15.43 -0.17 6.90
C VAL A 57 -15.80 0.13 8.35
N ASN A 58 -16.32 1.32 8.65
CA ASN A 58 -16.82 1.69 9.98
C ASN A 58 -18.04 0.89 10.45
N GLU A 59 -18.81 0.31 9.54
CA GLU A 59 -19.97 -0.55 9.83
C GLU A 59 -19.64 -2.05 9.74
N ALA A 60 -18.45 -2.39 9.24
CA ALA A 60 -18.02 -3.76 9.08
C ALA A 60 -17.65 -4.39 10.44
N PRO A 61 -17.82 -5.71 10.60
CA PRO A 61 -17.28 -6.47 11.73
C PRO A 61 -15.80 -6.18 12.00
N GLU A 62 -15.38 -6.15 13.26
CA GLU A 62 -14.02 -5.79 13.68
C GLU A 62 -12.93 -6.62 12.97
N HIS A 63 -13.20 -7.91 12.73
CA HIS A 63 -12.26 -8.78 12.01
C HIS A 63 -12.05 -8.32 10.56
N LEU A 64 -13.06 -7.76 9.88
CA LEU A 64 -12.94 -7.20 8.53
C LEU A 64 -12.27 -5.84 8.51
N GLN A 65 -12.46 -5.03 9.56
CA GLN A 65 -11.75 -3.75 9.71
C GLN A 65 -10.23 -3.97 9.77
N LYS A 66 -9.81 -5.00 10.52
CA LYS A 66 -8.41 -5.41 10.68
C LYS A 66 -7.87 -6.25 9.52
N MET A 67 -8.75 -6.83 8.70
CA MET A 67 -8.36 -7.70 7.59
C MET A 67 -7.65 -6.90 6.49
N VAL A 68 -6.41 -7.26 6.21
CA VAL A 68 -5.68 -6.73 5.04
C VAL A 68 -6.22 -7.41 3.79
N GLY A 69 -6.97 -6.65 3.00
CA GLY A 69 -7.55 -7.14 1.76
C GLY A 69 -6.96 -6.47 0.52
N ARG A 70 -7.22 -7.09 -0.63
CA ARG A 70 -6.79 -6.57 -1.92
C ARG A 70 -7.59 -5.30 -2.27
N TRP A 71 -6.89 -4.25 -2.68
CA TRP A 71 -7.51 -3.03 -3.18
C TRP A 71 -8.05 -3.22 -4.60
N ILE A 72 -9.32 -2.91 -4.80
CA ILE A 72 -10.05 -3.00 -6.06
C ILE A 72 -10.40 -1.59 -6.54
N GLY A 73 -9.91 -1.21 -7.72
CA GLY A 73 -10.24 0.08 -8.36
C GLY A 73 -9.01 0.96 -8.61
N LYS A 74 -9.24 2.14 -9.18
CA LYS A 74 -8.16 3.07 -9.60
C LYS A 74 -7.51 3.83 -8.42
N GLN A 75 -8.16 3.84 -7.25
CA GLN A 75 -7.73 4.62 -6.09
C GLN A 75 -7.55 3.68 -4.89
N ARG A 76 -6.31 3.28 -4.64
CA ARG A 76 -5.86 3.02 -3.26
C ARG A 76 -5.72 4.41 -2.62
N PRO A 77 -6.31 4.71 -1.45
CA PRO A 77 -6.01 5.96 -0.78
C PRO A 77 -4.49 6.01 -0.63
N ALA A 78 -3.88 7.11 -1.08
CA ALA A 78 -2.60 7.49 -0.53
C ALA A 78 -2.86 7.52 0.98
N GLN A 79 -2.17 6.65 1.74
CA GLN A 79 -2.05 6.92 3.16
C GLN A 79 -1.60 8.38 3.23
N GLN A 80 -2.38 9.22 3.91
CA GLN A 80 -2.02 10.62 4.12
C GLN A 80 -0.54 10.60 4.49
N PRO A 81 0.35 11.23 3.69
CA PRO A 81 1.75 11.19 4.02
C PRO A 81 1.83 11.73 5.45
N PRO A 82 2.40 10.95 6.38
CA PRO A 82 2.59 11.44 7.73
C PRO A 82 3.29 12.77 7.58
N GLU A 83 2.87 13.79 8.35
CA GLU A 83 3.36 15.15 8.24
C GLU A 83 4.90 15.13 8.16
N LEU A 84 5.40 15.20 6.93
CA LEU A 84 6.74 14.80 6.62
C LEU A 84 7.57 16.02 6.93
N ALA A 85 8.36 15.96 7.99
CA ALA A 85 9.27 17.04 8.28
C ALA A 85 10.09 17.31 7.00
N PRO A 86 10.31 18.58 6.60
CA PRO A 86 11.06 18.89 5.38
C PRO A 86 12.43 18.20 5.32
N ASP A 87 13.04 17.97 6.49
CA ASP A 87 14.30 17.26 6.65
C ASP A 87 14.20 15.75 6.41
N ASP A 88 13.03 15.14 6.60
CA ASP A 88 12.77 13.72 6.35
C ASP A 88 12.56 13.49 4.85
N LEU A 89 11.87 14.42 4.18
CA LEU A 89 11.73 14.39 2.72
C LEU A 89 13.10 14.48 2.03
N ARG A 90 13.98 15.38 2.49
CA ARG A 90 15.35 15.49 1.96
C ARG A 90 16.16 14.20 2.12
N LYS A 91 15.96 13.46 3.21
CA LYS A 91 16.61 12.16 3.42
C LYS A 91 16.08 11.10 2.47
N LEU A 92 14.76 11.05 2.25
CA LEU A 92 14.15 10.18 1.25
C LEU A 92 14.64 10.51 -0.18
N GLU A 93 14.71 11.78 -0.54
CA GLU A 93 15.25 12.21 -1.84
C GLU A 93 16.71 11.78 -1.99
N HIS A 94 17.52 11.96 -0.95
CA HIS A 94 18.93 11.55 -0.97
C HIS A 94 19.08 10.03 -1.14
N MET A 95 18.37 9.22 -0.36
CA MET A 95 18.48 7.75 -0.41
C MET A 95 18.02 7.17 -1.75
N LEU A 96 17.07 7.83 -2.42
CA LEU A 96 16.51 7.42 -3.72
C LEU A 96 17.25 8.04 -4.91
N GLY A 97 18.21 8.95 -4.66
CA GLY A 97 18.80 9.77 -5.71
C GLY A 97 17.78 10.60 -6.48
N ALA A 98 16.72 11.02 -5.79
CA ALA A 98 15.61 11.81 -6.31
C ALA A 98 15.75 13.30 -5.98
N THR A 99 16.95 13.78 -5.63
CA THR A 99 17.21 15.20 -5.35
C THR A 99 17.00 16.04 -6.63
N PRO A 100 16.03 16.97 -6.65
CA PRO A 100 15.76 17.82 -7.81
C PRO A 100 17.02 18.60 -8.22
N GLY A 101 17.32 18.63 -9.51
CA GLY A 101 18.48 19.35 -10.07
C GLY A 101 19.82 18.61 -9.99
N HIS A 102 19.97 17.58 -9.15
CA HIS A 102 21.24 16.83 -9.04
C HIS A 102 21.28 15.59 -9.94
N TYR A 103 20.14 14.90 -10.11
CA TYR A 103 20.04 13.76 -11.03
C TYR A 103 18.86 13.92 -12.00
N PRO A 104 19.00 13.48 -13.26
CA PRO A 104 17.87 13.44 -14.17
C PRO A 104 16.77 12.53 -13.61
N LYS A 105 15.50 12.94 -13.76
CA LYS A 105 14.34 12.19 -13.26
C LYS A 105 14.34 10.73 -13.73
N THR A 106 14.88 10.45 -14.91
CA THR A 106 15.00 9.09 -15.45
C THR A 106 15.85 8.16 -14.58
N LYS A 107 16.78 8.70 -13.78
CA LYS A 107 17.63 7.95 -12.85
C LYS A 107 17.05 7.82 -11.45
N TRP A 108 15.98 8.52 -11.10
CA TRP A 108 15.41 8.41 -9.75
C TRP A 108 15.05 6.95 -9.41
N GLY A 109 15.32 6.56 -8.17
CA GLY A 109 15.15 5.18 -7.71
C GLY A 109 16.26 4.21 -8.16
N TRP A 110 17.34 4.68 -8.78
CA TRP A 110 18.51 3.83 -9.11
C TRP A 110 19.27 3.32 -7.87
N ARG A 111 19.06 3.98 -6.74
CA ARG A 111 19.54 3.57 -5.42
C ARG A 111 18.37 3.57 -4.46
N ASN A 112 18.51 2.79 -3.40
CA ASN A 112 17.57 2.74 -2.31
C ASN A 112 18.28 2.26 -1.05
N TYR A 113 19.21 3.05 -0.53
CA TYR A 113 19.88 2.76 0.72
C TYR A 113 20.32 4.04 1.42
N TYR A 114 20.27 4.04 2.75
CA TYR A 114 20.79 5.11 3.58
C TYR A 114 21.50 4.49 4.77
N ALA A 115 22.77 4.84 4.97
CA ALA A 115 23.60 4.36 6.07
C ALA A 115 23.75 5.45 7.13
N THR A 116 23.59 5.10 8.40
CA THR A 116 23.75 6.03 9.52
C THR A 116 24.38 5.32 10.73
N SER A 117 25.28 5.99 11.44
CA SER A 117 26.00 5.45 12.61
C SER A 117 25.71 6.24 13.89
N GLY A 118 24.44 6.54 14.15
CA GLY A 118 23.99 7.31 15.30
C GLY A 118 23.70 8.79 15.02
N GLY A 119 23.18 9.48 16.04
CA GLY A 119 22.87 10.91 16.00
C GLY A 119 21.53 11.28 15.35
N PRO A 120 21.33 12.56 14.99
CA PRO A 120 20.05 13.08 14.50
C PRO A 120 19.53 12.39 13.23
N ALA A 121 20.45 11.89 12.39
CA ALA A 121 20.09 11.13 11.19
C ALA A 121 19.43 9.79 11.54
N THR A 122 19.95 9.07 12.53
CA THR A 122 19.37 7.80 13.00
C THR A 122 17.98 8.01 13.61
N GLU A 123 17.80 9.07 14.41
CA GLU A 123 16.50 9.39 14.98
C GLU A 123 15.47 9.75 13.90
N ALA A 124 15.86 10.46 12.85
CA ALA A 124 15.01 10.68 11.68
C ALA A 124 14.63 9.38 10.96
N MET A 125 15.56 8.44 10.78
CA MET A 125 15.26 7.14 10.17
C MET A 125 14.28 6.33 11.02
N LYS A 126 14.45 6.30 12.35
CA LYS A 126 13.51 5.63 13.27
C LYS A 126 12.10 6.24 13.20
N ARG A 127 11.99 7.58 13.14
CA ARG A 127 10.69 8.25 12.94
C ARG A 127 10.04 7.85 11.61
N MET A 128 10.81 7.88 10.53
CA MET A 128 10.32 7.47 9.21
C MET A 128 9.97 5.97 9.13
N GLU A 129 10.65 5.13 9.92
CA GLU A 129 10.36 3.71 10.05
C GLU A 129 9.04 3.47 10.80
N ALA A 130 8.82 4.18 11.92
CA ALA A 130 7.55 4.14 12.65
C ALA A 130 6.35 4.58 11.78
N GLN A 131 6.63 5.44 10.80
CA GLN A 131 5.69 5.91 9.78
C GLN A 131 5.54 4.97 8.57
N GLY A 132 6.33 3.89 8.49
CA GLY A 132 6.32 2.93 7.38
C GLY A 132 6.93 3.45 6.07
N LEU A 133 7.63 4.58 6.08
CA LEU A 133 8.28 5.16 4.90
C LEU A 133 9.61 4.47 4.57
N VAL A 134 10.32 4.01 5.59
CA VAL A 134 11.56 3.25 5.47
C VAL A 134 11.47 1.96 6.29
N ARG A 135 12.32 0.98 5.94
CA ARG A 135 12.54 -0.25 6.70
C ARG A 135 14.00 -0.34 7.09
N LEU A 136 14.30 -0.77 8.31
CA LEU A 136 15.64 -1.23 8.66
C LEU A 136 15.96 -2.49 7.84
N GLY A 137 17.09 -2.47 7.14
CA GLY A 137 17.62 -3.60 6.39
C GLY A 137 18.60 -4.39 7.24
N HIS A 138 19.85 -3.93 7.26
CA HIS A 138 20.94 -4.57 7.97
C HIS A 138 21.59 -3.61 8.96
N THR A 139 22.06 -4.14 10.08
CA THR A 139 22.93 -3.43 11.03
C THR A 139 24.32 -4.02 10.93
N GLY A 140 25.29 -3.22 10.47
CA GLY A 140 26.69 -3.61 10.42
C GLY A 140 27.40 -3.41 11.76
N ASP A 141 28.59 -4.00 11.87
CA ASP A 141 29.45 -3.85 13.04
C ASP A 141 29.81 -2.38 13.30
N GLY A 142 29.88 -1.99 14.57
CA GLY A 142 30.17 -0.60 14.98
C GLY A 142 28.96 0.34 15.02
N GLY A 143 27.73 -0.20 14.97
CA GLY A 143 26.51 0.60 15.13
C GLY A 143 26.00 1.26 13.86
N MET A 144 26.44 0.81 12.68
CA MET A 144 25.97 1.30 11.39
C MET A 144 24.64 0.64 11.03
N ALA A 145 23.58 1.42 10.84
CA ALA A 145 22.27 0.96 10.41
C ALA A 145 22.01 1.33 8.94
N TYR A 146 21.59 0.35 8.14
CA TYR A 146 21.20 0.53 6.74
C TYR A 146 19.69 0.47 6.62
N TYR A 147 19.11 1.53 6.07
CA TYR A 147 17.67 1.66 5.84
C TYR A 147 17.35 1.69 4.34
N HIS A 148 16.20 1.14 3.99
CA HIS A 148 15.66 1.14 2.63
C HIS A 148 14.27 1.79 2.63
N ALA A 149 13.97 2.63 1.64
CA ALA A 149 12.64 3.17 1.43
C ALA A 149 11.67 2.05 1.05
N THR A 150 10.47 2.10 1.60
CA THR A 150 9.34 1.27 1.21
C THR A 150 8.65 1.85 -0.03
N GLU A 151 7.64 1.17 -0.57
CA GLU A 151 6.78 1.73 -1.62
C GLU A 151 6.16 3.07 -1.19
N ALA A 152 5.77 3.19 0.09
CA ALA A 152 5.21 4.42 0.64
C ALA A 152 6.23 5.56 0.67
N GLY A 153 7.47 5.30 1.12
CA GLY A 153 8.56 6.28 1.09
C GLY A 153 8.93 6.72 -0.32
N CYS A 154 8.95 5.80 -1.29
CA CYS A 154 9.19 6.15 -2.69
C CYS A 154 8.09 7.05 -3.26
N ARG A 155 6.82 6.77 -2.94
CA ARG A 155 5.70 7.63 -3.35
C ARG A 155 5.76 9.00 -2.68
N ALA A 156 6.14 9.07 -1.41
CA ALA A 156 6.32 10.33 -0.69
C ALA A 156 7.42 11.20 -1.32
N ALA A 157 8.50 10.59 -1.83
CA ALA A 157 9.54 11.27 -2.59
C ALA A 157 9.18 11.57 -4.07
N GLY A 158 7.93 11.30 -4.49
CA GLY A 158 7.44 11.64 -5.82
C GLY A 158 7.88 10.68 -6.93
N LEU A 159 8.31 9.44 -6.61
CA LEU A 159 8.63 8.44 -7.62
C LEU A 159 7.36 7.89 -8.29
N THR A 160 7.47 7.65 -9.59
CA THR A 160 6.47 6.96 -10.42
C THR A 160 6.60 5.44 -10.30
N GLY A 161 5.58 4.69 -10.72
CA GLY A 161 5.56 3.23 -10.61
C GLY A 161 6.79 2.51 -11.20
N LYS A 162 7.35 3.01 -12.30
CA LYS A 162 8.59 2.44 -12.90
C LYS A 162 9.82 2.70 -12.04
N GLN A 163 9.92 3.90 -11.44
CA GLN A 163 11.02 4.28 -10.57
C GLN A 163 10.93 3.54 -9.23
N ILE A 164 9.72 3.28 -8.73
CA ILE A 164 9.48 2.48 -7.53
C ILE A 164 9.98 1.05 -7.74
N LYS A 165 9.62 0.38 -8.84
CA LYS A 165 10.10 -0.98 -9.13
C LYS A 165 11.63 -1.07 -9.13
N ARG A 166 12.28 -0.12 -9.81
CA ARG A 166 13.75 0.00 -9.82
C ARG A 166 14.32 0.17 -8.41
N ALA A 167 13.71 1.05 -7.59
CA ALA A 167 14.16 1.31 -6.23
C ALA A 167 14.02 0.09 -5.32
N LEU A 168 13.01 -0.75 -5.54
CA LEU A 168 12.76 -1.95 -4.76
C LEU A 168 13.51 -3.18 -5.29
N GLY A 169 14.09 -3.12 -6.49
CA GLY A 169 14.78 -4.23 -7.12
C GLY A 169 13.84 -5.23 -7.81
N ASP A 170 12.61 -4.82 -8.14
CA ASP A 170 11.58 -5.64 -8.79
C ASP A 170 11.63 -5.55 -10.33
N ASP A 171 12.82 -5.38 -10.93
CA ASP A 171 13.03 -5.29 -12.38
C ASP A 171 13.00 -6.66 -13.08
#